data_AF-A0A6A2FK61-F1
#
_entry.id   AF-A0A6A2FK61-F1
#
_cell.length_a   1.000
_cell.length_b   1.000
_cell.length_c   1.000
_cell.angle_alpha   90.00
_cell.angle_beta   90.00
_cell.angle_gamma   90.00
#
_symmetry.space_group_name_H-M   'P 1'
#
loop_
_entity.id
_entity.type
_entity.pdbx_description
1 polymer ?
#
loop_
_entity_poly.entity_id
_entity_poly.type
_entity_poly.pdbx_seq_one_letter_code
_entity_poly.pdbx_strand_id
1 'polypeptide(L)'
;MVITINDTTRIQHIKEEFNLLFPYLKIEFFSKPHHLGEGSPKMQITSENRTLGECRSKHNSGLIEIDPMMAVADLERAFSDNYGLNIQVFRKSGKVWLETTVTDKWSLKEQNAQGELVTQHMTRQENINAVNDEIQ
;
A
#
# COMPACT_ATOMS: atom_id res chain seq x y z
N MET A 1 -8.11 -11.82 -3.48
CA MET A 1 -7.24 -11.91 -4.69
C MET A 1 -6.04 -12.78 -4.36
N VAL A 2 -5.43 -13.43 -5.36
CA VAL A 2 -4.23 -14.25 -5.14
C VAL A 2 -3.09 -13.72 -6.01
N ILE A 3 -1.93 -13.45 -5.39
CA ILE A 3 -0.74 -12.95 -6.06
C ILE A 3 0.34 -14.03 -6.08
N THR A 4 0.93 -14.27 -7.25
CA THR A 4 2.15 -15.08 -7.36
C THR A 4 3.38 -14.27 -6.98
N ILE A 5 4.13 -14.76 -6.00
CA ILE A 5 5.37 -14.17 -5.52
C ILE A 5 6.55 -15.03 -5.95
N ASN A 6 7.42 -14.47 -6.78
CA ASN A 6 8.70 -15.04 -7.18
C ASN A 6 9.66 -13.90 -7.60
N ASP A 7 10.90 -14.22 -7.99
CA ASP A 7 11.92 -13.22 -8.32
C ASP A 7 11.62 -12.41 -9.59
N THR A 8 10.77 -12.91 -10.49
CA THR A 8 10.41 -12.22 -11.73
C THR A 8 9.12 -11.41 -11.61
N THR A 9 8.33 -11.61 -10.54
CA THR A 9 7.15 -10.80 -10.24
C THR A 9 7.54 -9.32 -10.15
N ARG A 10 6.87 -8.46 -10.90
CA ARG A 10 7.09 -7.00 -10.86
C ARG A 10 6.35 -6.36 -9.70
N ILE A 11 7.00 -5.41 -9.03
CA ILE A 11 6.39 -4.63 -7.95
C ILE A 11 5.15 -3.90 -8.44
N GLN A 12 5.22 -3.28 -9.61
CA GLN A 12 4.12 -2.53 -10.20
C GLN A 12 2.87 -3.38 -10.37
N HIS A 13 3.00 -4.62 -10.85
CA HIS A 13 1.86 -5.52 -11.01
C HIS A 13 1.11 -5.76 -9.69
N ILE A 14 1.84 -5.92 -8.58
CA ILE A 14 1.23 -6.10 -7.25
C ILE A 14 0.49 -4.84 -6.81
N LYS A 15 1.09 -3.66 -7.03
CA LYS A 15 0.48 -2.38 -6.68
C LYS A 15 -0.81 -2.16 -7.46
N GLU A 16 -0.81 -2.45 -8.76
CA GLU A 16 -1.97 -2.30 -9.65
C GLU A 16 -3.09 -3.27 -9.26
N GLU A 17 -2.81 -4.56 -9.12
CA GLU A 17 -3.81 -5.56 -8.72
C GLU A 17 -4.42 -5.25 -7.35
N PHE A 18 -3.60 -4.79 -6.40
CA PHE A 18 -4.10 -4.37 -5.09
C PHE A 18 -4.99 -3.14 -5.18
N ASN A 19 -4.59 -2.11 -5.93
CA ASN A 19 -5.37 -0.88 -6.07
C ASN A 19 -6.68 -1.11 -6.85
N LEU A 20 -6.72 -2.05 -7.78
CA LEU A 20 -7.96 -2.46 -8.45
C LEU A 20 -9.00 -2.99 -7.45
N LEU A 21 -8.59 -3.75 -6.43
CA LEU A 21 -9.49 -4.23 -5.38
C LEU A 21 -9.77 -3.18 -4.30
N PHE A 22 -8.81 -2.30 -4.02
CA PHE A 22 -8.90 -1.27 -2.98
C PHE A 22 -8.54 0.11 -3.56
N PRO A 23 -9.47 0.79 -4.28
CA PRO A 23 -9.17 2.03 -5.01
C PRO A 23 -8.68 3.19 -4.12
N TYR A 24 -9.00 3.15 -2.83
CA TYR A 24 -8.63 4.17 -1.86
C TYR A 24 -7.43 3.76 -0.99
N LEU A 25 -6.82 2.61 -1.29
CA LEU A 25 -5.58 2.14 -0.67
C LEU A 25 -4.48 1.98 -1.72
N LYS A 26 -3.23 2.08 -1.26
CA LYS A 26 -2.06 1.70 -2.07
C LYS A 26 -1.03 0.99 -1.21
N ILE A 27 -0.19 0.19 -1.85
CA ILE A 27 0.96 -0.46 -1.22
C ILE A 27 2.24 0.20 -1.73
N GLU A 28 3.17 0.48 -0.81
CA GLU A 28 4.55 0.82 -1.14
C GLU A 28 5.51 -0.23 -0.61
N PHE A 29 6.65 -0.40 -1.29
CA PHE A 29 7.67 -1.39 -0.96
C PHE A 29 8.91 -0.67 -0.45
N PHE A 30 9.61 -1.26 0.52
CA PHE A 30 10.78 -0.68 1.14
C PHE A 30 11.93 -1.68 1.15
N SER A 31 13.13 -1.21 0.77
CA SER A 31 14.34 -2.03 0.87
C SER A 31 14.78 -2.15 2.33
N LYS A 32 15.45 -3.25 2.64
CA LYS A 32 16.20 -3.36 3.90
C LYS A 32 17.52 -2.57 3.79
N PRO A 33 18.09 -2.10 4.91
CA PRO A 33 19.43 -1.53 4.92
C PRO A 33 20.41 -2.50 4.26
N HIS A 34 21.20 -2.00 3.31
CA HIS A 34 22.32 -2.77 2.78
C HIS A 34 23.48 -2.60 3.79
N HIS A 35 23.94 -3.72 4.36
CA HIS A 35 25.17 -3.90 5.16
C HIS A 35 25.06 -3.76 6.69
N LEU A 36 25.84 -4.58 7.40
CA LEU A 36 26.00 -4.55 8.85
C LEU A 36 26.68 -3.24 9.27
N GLY A 37 25.94 -2.38 9.97
CA GLY A 37 26.48 -1.17 10.60
C GLY A 37 26.04 0.16 9.98
N GLU A 38 25.34 0.15 8.84
CA GLU A 38 24.75 1.37 8.28
C GLU A 38 23.30 1.57 8.75
N GLY A 39 23.05 2.70 9.39
CA GLY A 39 21.69 3.20 9.59
C GLY A 39 21.16 3.73 8.26
N SER A 40 20.63 2.86 7.40
CA SER A 40 19.83 3.34 6.27
C SER A 40 18.37 3.48 6.74
N PRO A 41 17.75 4.66 6.62
CA PRO A 41 16.30 4.75 6.69
C PRO A 41 15.70 3.75 5.70
N LYS A 42 14.55 3.13 6.00
CA LYS A 42 13.79 2.32 5.03
C LYS A 42 13.65 3.14 3.73
N MET A 43 14.44 2.84 2.70
CA MET A 43 14.34 3.55 1.43
C MET A 43 13.13 2.99 0.70
N GLN A 44 12.16 3.86 0.42
CA GLN A 44 11.04 3.50 -0.43
C GLN A 44 11.58 3.10 -1.80
N ILE A 45 11.10 1.97 -2.30
CA ILE A 45 11.42 1.47 -3.63
C ILE A 45 10.49 2.20 -4.60
N THR A 46 11.02 3.25 -5.23
CA THR A 46 10.28 4.14 -6.12
C THR A 46 10.34 3.73 -7.58
N SER A 47 11.25 2.82 -7.97
CA SER A 47 11.36 2.36 -9.36
C SER A 47 10.30 1.32 -9.68
N GLU A 48 9.38 1.67 -10.59
CA GLU A 48 8.26 0.83 -11.04
C GLU A 48 8.71 -0.41 -11.80
N ASN A 49 9.92 -0.40 -12.37
CA ASN A 49 10.46 -1.50 -13.17
C ASN A 49 11.19 -2.58 -12.37
N ARG A 50 11.29 -2.46 -11.04
CA ARG A 50 11.97 -3.47 -10.23
C ARG A 50 11.15 -4.73 -10.03
N THR A 51 11.84 -5.86 -10.00
CA THR A 51 11.23 -7.13 -9.61
C THR A 51 11.33 -7.35 -8.10
N LEU A 52 10.53 -8.28 -7.59
CA LEU A 52 10.62 -8.67 -6.19
C LEU A 52 11.99 -9.25 -5.83
N GLY A 53 12.63 -9.98 -6.75
CA GLY A 53 13.95 -10.56 -6.53
C GLY A 53 15.04 -9.53 -6.24
N GLU A 54 14.92 -8.32 -6.80
CA GLU A 54 15.87 -7.23 -6.55
C GLU A 54 15.67 -6.55 -5.19
N CYS A 55 14.57 -6.85 -4.50
CA CYS A 55 14.08 -6.04 -3.37
C CYS A 55 13.87 -6.85 -2.08
N ARG A 56 13.77 -8.18 -2.19
CA ARG A 56 13.42 -9.08 -1.10
C ARG A 56 14.64 -9.80 -0.54
N SER A 57 14.59 -10.19 0.73
CA SER A 57 15.70 -10.94 1.36
C SER A 57 15.46 -12.45 1.43
N LYS A 58 14.26 -12.95 1.08
CA LYS A 58 13.96 -14.39 1.01
C LYS A 58 13.44 -14.71 -0.38
N HIS A 59 14.14 -15.60 -1.08
CA HIS A 59 13.89 -15.93 -2.50
C HIS A 59 12.95 -17.12 -2.72
N ASN A 60 12.24 -17.57 -1.68
CA ASN A 60 11.20 -18.58 -1.83
C ASN A 60 10.05 -18.07 -2.70
N SER A 61 9.49 -18.94 -3.53
CA SER A 61 8.31 -18.63 -4.35
C SER A 61 7.04 -19.14 -3.67
N GLY A 62 5.91 -18.49 -3.94
CA GLY A 62 4.62 -18.94 -3.42
C GLY A 62 3.47 -18.04 -3.83
N LEU A 63 2.35 -18.21 -3.13
CA LEU A 63 1.14 -17.44 -3.33
C LEU A 63 0.85 -16.63 -2.06
N ILE A 64 0.43 -15.37 -2.23
CA ILE A 64 -0.21 -14.58 -1.17
C ILE A 64 -1.68 -14.45 -1.53
N GLU A 65 -2.55 -14.91 -0.64
CA GLU A 65 -3.96 -14.57 -0.69
C GLU A 65 -4.21 -13.28 0.10
N ILE A 66 -4.82 -12.31 -0.56
CA ILE A 66 -5.25 -11.05 0.06
C ILE A 66 -6.77 -11.10 0.16
N ASP A 67 -7.25 -11.21 1.39
CA ASP A 67 -8.66 -11.19 1.77
C ASP A 67 -9.05 -9.78 2.24
N PRO A 68 -10.11 -9.14 1.71
CA PRO A 68 -10.61 -7.87 2.21
C PRO A 68 -10.83 -7.78 3.73
N MET A 69 -11.10 -8.90 4.40
CA MET A 69 -11.35 -8.97 5.85
C MET A 69 -10.08 -9.12 6.69
N MET A 70 -8.93 -9.42 6.08
CA MET A 70 -7.67 -9.50 6.83
C MET A 70 -7.23 -8.11 7.31
N ALA A 71 -6.58 -8.05 8.48
CA ALA A 71 -6.00 -6.81 8.97
C ALA A 71 -4.82 -6.36 8.09
N VAL A 72 -4.60 -5.05 7.99
CA VAL A 72 -3.42 -4.50 7.31
C VAL A 72 -2.13 -5.07 7.90
N ALA A 73 -2.04 -5.15 9.22
CA ALA A 73 -0.87 -5.70 9.92
C ALA A 73 -0.56 -7.15 9.52
N ASP A 74 -1.60 -7.95 9.24
CA ASP A 74 -1.44 -9.35 8.82
C ASP A 74 -0.89 -9.42 7.39
N LEU A 75 -1.34 -8.52 6.51
CA LEU A 75 -0.82 -8.43 5.15
C LEU A 75 0.67 -8.04 5.16
N GLU A 76 1.01 -6.97 5.88
CA GLU A 76 2.40 -6.48 5.98
C GLU A 76 3.32 -7.55 6.57
N ARG A 77 2.84 -8.28 7.59
CA ARG A 77 3.56 -9.40 8.19
C ARG A 77 3.72 -10.57 7.23
N ALA A 78 2.69 -10.94 6.47
CA ALA A 78 2.78 -12.03 5.49
C ALA A 78 3.87 -11.77 4.44
N PHE A 79 4.02 -10.54 3.97
CA PHE A 79 5.11 -10.17 3.05
C PHE A 79 6.49 -10.23 3.73
N SER A 80 6.61 -9.73 4.96
CA SER A 80 7.88 -9.68 5.67
C SER A 80 8.35 -11.08 6.11
N ASP A 81 7.47 -11.87 6.71
CA ASP A 81 7.80 -13.17 7.27
C ASP A 81 8.04 -14.20 6.18
N ASN A 82 7.20 -14.24 5.14
CA ASN A 82 7.33 -15.24 4.11
C ASN A 82 8.36 -14.89 3.06
N TYR A 83 8.56 -13.60 2.73
CA TYR A 83 9.39 -13.18 1.59
C TYR A 83 10.50 -12.20 1.96
N GLY A 84 10.60 -11.80 3.23
CA GLY A 84 11.61 -10.84 3.66
C GLY A 84 11.43 -9.47 3.02
N LEU A 85 10.21 -9.13 2.62
CA LEU A 85 9.86 -7.93 1.88
C LEU A 85 9.03 -7.01 2.77
N ASN A 86 9.52 -5.79 2.98
CA ASN A 86 8.78 -4.82 3.77
C ASN A 86 7.84 -4.05 2.85
N ILE A 87 6.56 -4.05 3.19
CA ILE A 87 5.54 -3.23 2.54
C ILE A 87 4.88 -2.31 3.56
N GLN A 88 4.24 -1.25 3.08
CA GLN A 88 3.37 -0.40 3.89
C GLN A 88 2.09 -0.11 3.11
N VAL A 89 0.94 -0.25 3.78
CA VAL A 89 -0.35 0.18 3.24
C VAL A 89 -0.62 1.65 3.59
N PHE A 90 -0.99 2.43 2.58
CA PHE A 90 -1.43 3.81 2.72
C PHE A 90 -2.90 3.94 2.36
N ARG A 91 -3.61 4.82 3.06
CA ARG A 91 -5.02 5.17 2.82
C ARG A 91 -5.13 6.58 2.25
N LYS A 92 -5.96 6.77 1.23
CA LYS A 92 -6.25 8.08 0.66
C LYS A 92 -7.06 8.93 1.65
N SER A 93 -6.71 10.20 1.77
CA SER A 93 -7.41 11.21 2.58
C SER A 93 -7.43 12.52 1.81
N GLY A 94 -8.42 12.67 0.93
CA GLY A 94 -8.45 13.78 -0.03
C GLY A 94 -7.31 13.67 -1.05
N LYS A 95 -6.42 14.68 -1.06
CA LYS A 95 -5.26 14.76 -1.96
C LYS A 95 -4.00 14.12 -1.39
N VAL A 96 -4.02 13.66 -0.14
CA VAL A 96 -2.85 13.06 0.53
C VAL A 96 -3.05 11.56 0.77
N TRP A 97 -1.94 10.85 0.94
CA TRP A 97 -1.90 9.43 1.33
C TRP A 97 -1.33 9.33 2.74
N LEU A 98 -2.08 8.70 3.64
CA LEU A 98 -1.72 8.54 5.05
C LEU A 98 -1.26 7.11 5.31
N GLU A 99 -0.19 6.95 6.07
CA GLU A 99 0.19 5.65 6.60
C GLU A 99 -0.90 5.09 7.50
N THR A 100 -1.10 3.77 7.44
CA THR A 100 -2.13 3.09 8.23
C THR A 100 -1.61 2.56 9.56
N THR A 101 -0.37 2.88 9.97
CA THR A 101 0.33 2.35 11.16
C THR A 101 -0.48 2.40 12.46
N VAL A 102 -1.26 3.46 12.71
CA VAL A 102 -2.10 3.58 13.93
C VAL A 102 -3.38 2.73 13.85
N THR A 103 -3.79 2.39 12.63
CA THR A 103 -5.04 1.70 12.30
C THR A 103 -4.79 0.36 11.59
N ASP A 104 -3.60 -0.20 11.72
CA ASP A 104 -3.16 -1.40 11.03
C ASP A 104 -3.94 -2.66 11.45
N LYS A 105 -4.58 -2.61 12.61
CA LYS A 105 -5.56 -3.60 13.09
C LYS A 105 -6.89 -3.61 12.34
N TRP A 106 -7.21 -2.58 11.55
CA TRP A 106 -8.42 -2.56 10.73
C TRP A 106 -8.23 -3.44 9.50
N SER A 107 -9.32 -4.03 9.04
CA SER A 107 -9.33 -4.79 7.80
C SER A 107 -9.05 -3.89 6.59
N LEU A 108 -8.53 -4.48 5.52
CA LEU A 108 -8.35 -3.78 4.24
C LEU A 108 -9.66 -3.16 3.75
N LYS A 109 -10.78 -3.85 3.94
CA LYS A 109 -12.12 -3.36 3.58
C LYS A 109 -12.50 -2.13 4.39
N GLU A 110 -12.34 -2.15 5.71
CA GLU A 110 -12.64 -0.99 6.57
C GLU A 110 -11.76 0.20 6.22
N GLN A 111 -10.47 -0.04 5.98
CA GLN A 111 -9.52 0.99 5.57
C GLN A 111 -9.91 1.65 4.25
N ASN A 112 -10.28 0.83 3.26
CA ASN A 112 -10.70 1.31 1.95
C ASN A 112 -12.01 2.12 2.05
N ALA A 113 -13.00 1.64 2.81
CA ALA A 113 -14.25 2.34 3.05
C ALA A 113 -14.03 3.70 3.73
N GLN A 114 -13.11 3.76 4.71
CA GLN A 114 -12.76 5.02 5.35
C GLN A 114 -12.11 6.00 4.36
N GLY A 115 -11.23 5.50 3.48
CA GLY A 115 -10.62 6.34 2.43
C GLY A 115 -11.66 6.90 1.47
N GLU A 116 -12.62 6.07 1.07
CA GLU A 116 -13.76 6.48 0.23
C GLU A 116 -14.59 7.59 0.87
N LEU A 117 -15.03 7.38 2.11
CA LEU A 117 -15.85 8.34 2.85
C LEU A 117 -15.14 9.71 2.95
N VAL A 118 -13.87 9.72 3.35
CA VAL A 118 -13.10 10.96 3.48
C VAL A 118 -12.94 11.66 2.13
N THR A 119 -12.64 10.91 1.06
CA THR A 119 -12.54 11.48 -0.29
C THR A 119 -13.86 12.10 -0.74
N GLN A 120 -15.00 11.41 -0.58
CA GLN A 120 -16.32 11.93 -0.95
C GLN A 120 -16.67 13.20 -0.17
N HIS A 121 -16.40 13.25 1.13
CA HIS A 121 -16.66 14.43 1.96
C HIS A 121 -15.82 15.63 1.51
N MET A 122 -14.53 15.44 1.23
CA MET A 122 -13.67 16.54 0.77
C MET A 122 -14.08 17.04 -0.62
N THR A 123 -14.36 16.16 -1.58
CA THR A 123 -14.82 16.56 -2.92
C THR A 123 -16.13 17.34 -2.86
N ARG A 124 -17.06 16.94 -2.00
CA ARG A 124 -18.31 17.68 -1.79
C ARG A 124 -18.05 19.09 -1.26
N GLN A 125 -17.14 19.24 -0.30
CA GLN A 125 -16.80 20.55 0.27
C GLN A 125 -16.10 21.46 -0.75
N GLU A 126 -15.18 20.92 -1.56
CA GLU A 126 -14.50 21.66 -2.64
C GLU A 126 -15.51 22.19 -3.67
N ASN A 127 -16.48 21.36 -4.07
CA ASN A 127 -17.52 21.77 -5.02
C ASN A 127 -18.44 22.86 -4.44
N ILE A 128 -18.81 22.78 -3.16
CA ILE A 128 -19.62 23.82 -2.50
C ILE A 128 -18.87 25.15 -2.48
N ASN A 129 -17.57 25.13 -2.17
CA ASN A 129 -16.76 26.34 -2.13
C ASN A 129 -16.63 26.97 -3.53
N ALA A 130 -16.39 26.14 -4.57
CA ALA A 130 -16.28 26.63 -5.94
C ALA A 130 -17.57 27.32 -6.43
N VAL A 131 -18.74 26.75 -6.13
CA VAL A 131 -20.03 27.37 -6.48
C VAL A 131 -20.23 28.71 -5.77
N ASN A 132 -19.80 28.84 -4.51
CA ASN A 132 -19.92 30.11 -3.78
C ASN A 132 -19.01 31.20 -4.35
N ASP A 133 -17.81 30.83 -4.83
CA ASP A 133 -16.86 31.77 -5.45
C ASP A 133 -17.36 32.27 -6.83
N GLU A 134 -18.14 31.48 -7.56
CA GLU A 134 -18.74 31.89 -8.85
C GLU A 134 -19.95 32.84 -8.72
N ILE A 135 -20.56 32.91 -7.53
CA ILE A 135 -21.74 33.73 -7.24
C ILE A 135 -21.36 35.11 -6.66
N GLN A 136 -20.07 35.35 -6.35
CA GLN A 136 -19.51 36.65 -5.93
C GLN A 136 -18.98 37.46 -7.11
#